data_AF-A0A2V7LXA4-F1
#
_entry.id   AF-A0A2V7LXA4-F1
#
_cell.length_a   1.000
_cell.length_b   1.000
_cell.length_c   1.000
_cell.angle_alpha   90.00
_cell.angle_beta   90.00
_cell.angle_gamma   90.00
#
_symmetry.space_group_name_H-M   'P 1'
#
loop_
_entity.id
_entity.type
_entity.pdbx_description
1 polymer ?
#
loop_
_entity_poly.entity_id
_entity_poly.type
_entity_poly.pdbx_seq_one_letter_code
_entity_poly.pdbx_strand_id
1 'polypeptide(L)'
;MRTIGIAVSLVLGTTLAGGLGAQDVQVRLDRRVSPEVQRAVRGIAADAAAHGLPVDPLVQKAIEGGAKGVPGDRVIAAVRALAGRLAEAKEAVSEAGVAAPSGDVVEGGADALNAGISKGQVGELVRVSRPPQDPALTLRVAATLAALGVPATQAIQLVQGMISAGRSPSDLLGLPGQVQAGVARGATPAQAAAGLARAAGGPPPGRAPDWVPPGQRKPRNPHKP
;
A
#
# COMPACT_ATOMS: atom_id res chain seq x y z
N MET A 1 24.29 -63.01 32.83
CA MET A 1 25.20 -61.84 32.93
C MET A 1 24.95 -61.02 31.66
N ARG A 2 24.04 -60.03 31.70
CA ARG A 2 24.34 -58.58 31.85
C ARG A 2 25.34 -58.11 30.78
N THR A 3 24.89 -57.38 29.75
CA THR A 3 24.94 -55.89 29.56
C THR A 3 25.81 -55.61 28.31
N ILE A 4 25.62 -54.65 27.39
CA ILE A 4 24.83 -53.42 27.22
C ILE A 4 24.71 -53.20 25.70
N GLY A 5 23.51 -52.86 25.21
CA GLY A 5 23.31 -52.29 23.88
C GLY A 5 23.45 -50.76 23.96
N ILE A 6 24.32 -50.18 23.14
CA ILE A 6 24.42 -48.73 22.99
C ILE A 6 23.49 -48.33 21.84
N ALA A 7 22.29 -47.87 22.18
CA ALA A 7 21.43 -47.15 21.25
C ALA A 7 21.87 -45.68 21.26
N VAL A 8 22.56 -45.24 20.20
CA VAL A 8 22.82 -43.82 19.95
C VAL A 8 21.56 -43.23 19.34
N SER A 9 20.71 -42.64 20.17
CA SER A 9 19.60 -41.81 19.71
C SER A 9 20.14 -40.47 19.22
N LEU A 10 20.33 -40.35 17.90
CA LEU A 10 20.59 -39.07 17.25
C LEU A 10 19.25 -38.34 17.08
N VAL A 11 18.89 -37.50 18.05
CA VAL A 11 17.87 -36.47 17.87
C VAL A 11 18.58 -35.27 17.26
N LEU A 12 18.45 -35.06 15.94
CA LEU A 12 19.01 -33.90 15.26
C LEU A 12 17.90 -33.11 14.56
N GLY A 13 17.58 -31.95 15.14
CA GLY A 13 17.37 -30.71 14.40
C GLY A 13 16.02 -30.49 13.75
N THR A 14 14.98 -30.21 14.54
CA THR A 14 13.90 -29.31 14.11
C THR A 14 14.40 -27.85 14.14
N THR A 15 13.86 -27.02 13.22
CA THR A 15 14.05 -25.56 13.02
C THR A 15 15.17 -25.09 12.06
N LEU A 16 15.02 -25.29 10.73
CA LEU A 16 15.85 -24.61 9.71
C LEU A 16 15.14 -23.49 8.93
N ALA A 17 13.84 -23.24 9.13
CA ALA A 17 13.11 -22.27 8.31
C ALA A 17 13.58 -20.81 8.51
N GLY A 18 13.97 -20.42 9.73
CA GLY A 18 14.41 -19.04 10.02
C GLY A 18 15.82 -18.70 9.51
N GLY A 19 16.68 -19.71 9.31
CA GLY A 19 18.06 -19.50 8.89
C GLY A 19 18.21 -19.08 7.43
N LEU A 20 17.29 -19.51 6.56
CA LEU A 20 17.34 -19.23 5.11
C LEU A 20 17.00 -17.75 4.81
N GLY A 21 15.95 -17.21 5.43
CA GLY A 21 15.57 -15.80 5.25
C GLY A 21 16.60 -14.82 5.81
N ALA A 22 17.18 -15.11 6.99
CA ALA A 22 18.21 -14.26 7.58
C ALA A 22 19.52 -14.25 6.76
N GLN A 23 19.87 -15.37 6.11
CA GLN A 23 21.01 -15.45 5.20
C GLN A 23 20.78 -14.66 3.92
N ASP A 24 19.59 -14.73 3.30
CA ASP A 24 19.27 -13.94 2.11
C ASP A 24 19.37 -12.43 2.39
N VAL A 25 18.79 -11.96 3.49
CA VAL A 25 18.89 -10.55 3.91
C VAL A 25 20.35 -10.12 4.10
N GLN A 26 21.19 -10.98 4.69
CA GLN A 26 22.61 -10.68 4.85
C GLN A 26 23.32 -10.49 3.51
N VAL A 27 23.11 -11.41 2.57
CA VAL A 27 23.73 -11.37 1.24
C VAL A 27 23.32 -10.09 0.49
N ARG A 28 22.04 -9.70 0.57
CA ARG A 28 21.52 -8.52 -0.12
C ARG A 28 22.04 -7.20 0.44
N LEU A 29 22.31 -7.14 1.74
CA LEU A 29 22.82 -5.93 2.41
C LEU A 29 24.35 -5.82 2.38
N ASP A 30 25.07 -6.90 2.07
CA ASP A 30 26.52 -6.92 2.09
C ASP A 30 27.10 -5.83 1.19
N ARG A 31 28.04 -5.04 1.74
CA ARG A 31 28.69 -3.88 1.10
C ARG A 31 27.75 -2.79 0.56
N ARG A 32 26.43 -2.89 0.74
CA ARG A 32 25.44 -1.88 0.36
C ARG A 32 25.17 -0.87 1.48
N VAL A 33 25.34 -1.31 2.73
CA VAL A 33 25.13 -0.50 3.94
C VAL A 33 26.20 -0.81 4.99
N SER A 34 26.37 0.07 5.97
CA SER A 34 27.34 -0.13 7.06
C SER A 34 27.02 -1.38 7.90
N PRO A 35 28.02 -2.02 8.54
CA PRO A 35 27.79 -3.22 9.37
C PRO A 35 26.77 -3.00 10.49
N GLU A 36 26.66 -1.79 11.02
CA GLU A 36 25.65 -1.40 11.99
C GLU A 36 24.24 -1.47 11.40
N VAL A 37 24.02 -0.85 10.24
CA VAL A 37 22.75 -0.90 9.52
C VAL A 37 22.41 -2.35 9.14
N GLN A 38 23.38 -3.15 8.70
CA GLN A 38 23.15 -4.56 8.39
C GLN A 38 22.59 -5.32 9.60
N ARG A 39 23.23 -5.19 10.78
CA ARG A 39 22.76 -5.85 12.01
C ARG A 39 21.35 -5.42 12.39
N ALA A 40 21.08 -4.11 12.37
CA ALA A 40 19.78 -3.58 12.73
C ALA A 40 18.68 -4.04 11.77
N VAL A 41 18.92 -3.96 10.45
CA VAL A 41 17.93 -4.34 9.43
C VAL A 41 17.66 -5.84 9.46
N ARG A 42 18.66 -6.70 9.72
CA ARG A 42 18.44 -8.15 9.92
C ARG A 42 17.49 -8.42 11.08
N GLY A 43 17.66 -7.73 12.21
CA GLY A 43 16.77 -7.86 13.36
C GLY A 43 15.34 -7.43 13.04
N ILE A 44 15.17 -6.28 12.38
CA ILE A 44 13.85 -5.77 11.99
C ILE A 44 13.18 -6.70 10.96
N ALA A 45 13.93 -7.20 9.98
CA ALA A 45 13.42 -8.14 8.98
C ALA A 45 12.99 -9.47 9.59
N ALA A 46 13.75 -10.00 10.54
CA ALA A 46 13.40 -11.23 11.25
C ALA A 46 12.11 -11.06 12.06
N ASP A 47 11.97 -9.94 12.78
CA ASP A 47 10.76 -9.60 13.53
C ASP A 47 9.54 -9.42 12.60
N ALA A 48 9.71 -8.69 11.49
CA ALA A 48 8.68 -8.52 10.48
C ALA A 48 8.22 -9.87 9.89
N ALA A 49 9.17 -10.75 9.54
CA ALA A 49 8.86 -12.09 9.04
C ALA A 49 8.11 -12.95 10.07
N ALA A 50 8.49 -12.88 11.35
CA ALA A 50 7.80 -13.58 12.43
C ALA A 50 6.33 -13.14 12.58
N HIS A 51 6.04 -11.88 12.26
CA HIS A 51 4.67 -11.34 12.22
C HIS A 51 3.99 -11.48 10.85
N GLY A 52 4.62 -12.19 9.90
CA GLY A 52 4.10 -12.40 8.55
C GLY A 52 3.93 -11.10 7.76
N LEU A 53 4.88 -10.18 7.90
CA LEU A 53 4.99 -8.95 7.10
C LEU A 53 5.98 -9.16 5.94
N PRO A 54 5.82 -8.45 4.80
CA PRO A 54 6.77 -8.54 3.70
C PRO A 54 8.13 -7.95 4.10
N VAL A 55 9.20 -8.71 3.86
CA VAL A 55 10.58 -8.34 4.22
C VAL A 55 11.27 -7.52 3.13
N ASP A 56 10.97 -7.78 1.87
CA ASP A 56 11.63 -7.15 0.73
C ASP A 56 11.62 -5.62 0.76
N PRO A 57 10.51 -4.95 1.12
CA PRO A 57 10.49 -3.49 1.22
C PRO A 57 11.46 -2.95 2.26
N LEU A 58 11.68 -3.67 3.37
CA LEU A 58 12.60 -3.26 4.44
C LEU A 58 14.06 -3.32 3.99
N VAL A 59 14.42 -4.40 3.29
CA VAL A 59 15.76 -4.59 2.73
C VAL A 59 16.03 -3.53 1.66
N GLN A 60 15.06 -3.33 0.75
CA GLN A 60 15.19 -2.34 -0.31
C GLN A 60 15.31 -0.91 0.25
N LYS A 61 14.58 -0.60 1.34
CA LYS A 61 14.69 0.71 2.00
C LYS A 61 16.07 0.96 2.59
N ALA A 62 16.68 -0.07 3.16
CA ALA A 62 18.05 0.02 3.67
C ALA A 62 19.07 0.25 2.55
N ILE A 63 18.97 -0.53 1.47
CA ILE A 63 19.84 -0.40 0.29
C ILE A 63 19.71 1.00 -0.34
N GLU A 64 18.49 1.51 -0.49
CA GLU A 64 18.21 2.87 -0.97
C GLU A 64 18.89 3.91 -0.07
N GLY A 65 18.77 3.78 1.25
CA GLY A 65 19.40 4.66 2.22
C GLY A 65 20.94 4.68 2.10
N GLY A 66 21.55 3.49 2.00
CA GLY A 66 22.99 3.35 1.80
C GLY A 66 23.46 3.97 0.49
N ALA A 67 22.75 3.70 -0.61
CA ALA A 67 23.06 4.27 -1.93
C ALA A 67 22.97 5.80 -1.96
N LYS A 68 22.08 6.39 -1.15
CA LYS A 68 21.92 7.84 -0.99
C LYS A 68 22.89 8.46 0.02
N GLY A 69 23.79 7.68 0.63
CA GLY A 69 24.69 8.17 1.67
C GLY A 69 23.97 8.68 2.92
N VAL A 70 22.76 8.17 3.19
CA VAL A 70 21.98 8.58 4.37
C VAL A 70 22.68 8.06 5.64
N PRO A 71 22.86 8.89 6.68
CA PRO A 71 23.36 8.45 7.99
C PRO A 71 22.65 7.20 8.51
N GLY A 72 23.42 6.26 9.06
CA GLY A 72 22.94 4.91 9.39
C GLY A 72 21.78 4.89 10.38
N ASP A 73 21.81 5.76 11.38
CA ASP A 73 20.71 5.99 12.34
C ASP A 73 19.40 6.39 11.64
N ARG A 74 19.46 7.29 10.65
CA ARG A 74 18.29 7.69 9.85
C ARG A 74 17.80 6.56 8.94
N VAL A 75 18.70 5.75 8.38
CA VAL A 75 18.32 4.55 7.60
C VAL A 75 17.57 3.58 8.50
N ILE A 76 18.11 3.28 9.69
CA ILE A 76 17.48 2.37 10.66
C ILE A 76 16.11 2.90 11.09
N ALA A 77 15.99 4.19 11.38
CA ALA A 77 14.72 4.83 11.73
C ALA A 77 13.70 4.71 10.59
N ALA A 78 14.10 4.95 9.35
CA ALA A 78 13.22 4.81 8.18
C ALA A 78 12.76 3.36 7.95
N VAL A 79 13.63 2.38 8.17
CA VAL A 79 13.27 0.95 8.06
C VAL A 79 12.29 0.54 9.17
N ARG A 80 12.49 1.00 10.42
CA ARG A 80 11.53 0.77 11.51
C ARG A 80 10.17 1.41 11.24
N ALA A 81 10.16 2.65 10.75
CA ALA A 81 8.92 3.33 10.39
C ALA A 81 8.17 2.59 9.27
N LEU A 82 8.89 2.03 8.29
CA LEU A 82 8.29 1.20 7.25
C LEU A 82 7.72 -0.10 7.83
N ALA A 83 8.43 -0.79 8.73
CA ALA A 83 7.92 -1.99 9.40
C ALA A 83 6.62 -1.71 10.17
N GLY A 84 6.55 -0.59 10.90
CA GLY A 84 5.33 -0.16 11.59
C GLY A 84 4.15 0.08 10.64
N ARG A 85 4.40 0.74 9.50
CA ARG A 85 3.35 0.95 8.48
C ARG A 85 2.89 -0.33 7.81
N LEU A 86 3.79 -1.28 7.58
CA LEU A 86 3.42 -2.61 7.06
C LEU A 86 2.51 -3.35 8.05
N ALA A 87 2.78 -3.24 9.35
CA ALA A 87 1.91 -3.81 10.38
C ALA A 87 0.52 -3.16 10.39
N GLU A 88 0.46 -1.82 10.38
CA GLU A 88 -0.81 -1.07 10.33
C GLU A 88 -1.61 -1.36 9.05
N ALA A 89 -0.93 -1.45 7.91
CA ALA A 89 -1.55 -1.81 6.64
C ALA A 89 -2.11 -3.23 6.66
N LYS A 90 -1.36 -4.20 7.17
CA LYS A 90 -1.83 -5.58 7.33
C LYS A 90 -3.10 -5.63 8.19
N GLU A 91 -3.12 -4.92 9.30
CA GLU A 91 -4.29 -4.81 10.17
C GLU A 91 -5.48 -4.21 9.43
N ALA A 92 -5.30 -3.08 8.72
CA ALA A 92 -6.35 -2.43 7.93
C ALA A 92 -6.97 -3.36 6.88
N VAL A 93 -6.12 -4.11 6.18
CA VAL A 93 -6.52 -5.05 5.12
C VAL A 93 -7.24 -6.27 5.72
N SER A 94 -6.79 -6.75 6.88
CA SER A 94 -7.47 -7.84 7.60
C SER A 94 -8.83 -7.43 8.16
N GLU A 95 -8.95 -6.24 8.75
CA GLU A 95 -10.23 -5.65 9.18
C GLU A 95 -11.20 -5.45 8.00
N ALA A 96 -10.69 -5.25 6.79
CA ALA A 96 -11.49 -5.18 5.57
C ALA A 96 -11.98 -6.55 5.06
N GLY A 97 -11.67 -7.65 5.76
CA GLY A 97 -12.15 -9.00 5.49
C GLY A 97 -11.18 -9.89 4.73
N VAL A 98 -9.92 -9.50 4.59
CA VAL A 98 -8.88 -10.33 3.94
C VAL A 98 -8.09 -11.07 5.02
N ALA A 99 -8.45 -12.33 5.27
CA ALA A 99 -7.88 -13.12 6.36
C ALA A 99 -6.35 -13.35 6.25
N ALA A 100 -5.84 -13.52 5.03
CA ALA A 100 -4.42 -13.71 4.75
C ALA A 100 -4.00 -12.82 3.58
N PRO A 101 -3.72 -11.53 3.83
CA PRO A 101 -3.36 -10.60 2.75
C PRO A 101 -2.00 -10.96 2.16
N SER A 102 -1.87 -10.86 0.83
CA SER A 102 -0.58 -11.02 0.15
C SER A 102 0.36 -9.87 0.52
N GLY A 103 1.67 -10.11 0.38
CA GLY A 103 2.70 -9.10 0.63
C GLY A 103 2.48 -7.81 -0.17
N ASP A 104 2.09 -7.94 -1.44
CA ASP A 104 1.84 -6.80 -2.34
C ASP A 104 0.69 -5.91 -1.88
N VAL A 105 -0.38 -6.50 -1.31
CA VAL A 105 -1.51 -5.73 -0.78
C VAL A 105 -1.11 -5.00 0.49
N VAL A 106 -0.32 -5.65 1.37
CA VAL A 106 0.21 -5.02 2.58
C VAL A 106 1.17 -3.88 2.23
N GLU A 107 2.04 -4.07 1.24
CA GLU A 107 2.95 -3.04 0.74
C GLU A 107 2.18 -1.85 0.16
N GLY A 108 1.21 -2.09 -0.73
CA GLY A 108 0.36 -1.05 -1.30
C GLY A 108 -0.41 -0.27 -0.21
N GLY A 109 -0.87 -0.96 0.84
CA GLY A 109 -1.48 -0.33 2.00
C GLY A 109 -0.50 0.55 2.78
N ALA A 110 0.73 0.10 2.99
CA ALA A 110 1.77 0.87 3.68
C ALA A 110 2.19 2.11 2.88
N ASP A 111 2.25 2.01 1.55
CA ASP A 111 2.47 3.15 0.65
C ASP A 111 1.33 4.18 0.77
N ALA A 112 0.08 3.71 0.83
CA ALA A 112 -1.09 4.56 1.01
C ALA A 112 -1.05 5.29 2.36
N LEU A 113 -0.76 4.59 3.47
CA LEU A 113 -0.59 5.19 4.79
C LEU A 113 0.54 6.24 4.79
N ASN A 114 1.67 5.93 4.16
CA ASN A 114 2.79 6.86 4.01
C ASN A 114 2.40 8.12 3.21
N ALA A 115 1.49 7.98 2.24
CA ALA A 115 0.97 9.09 1.45
C ALA A 115 -0.17 9.88 2.14
N GLY A 116 -0.49 9.56 3.40
CA GLY A 116 -1.51 10.26 4.19
C GLY A 116 -2.95 9.78 3.97
N ILE A 117 -3.13 8.63 3.32
CA ILE A 117 -4.43 7.95 3.27
C ILE A 117 -4.66 7.26 4.61
N SER A 118 -5.85 7.40 5.21
CA SER A 118 -6.13 6.82 6.53
C SER A 118 -6.33 5.30 6.48
N LYS A 119 -6.11 4.62 7.60
CA LYS A 119 -6.39 3.17 7.78
C LYS A 119 -7.80 2.78 7.30
N GLY A 120 -8.81 3.59 7.65
CA GLY A 120 -10.19 3.37 7.23
C GLY A 120 -10.40 3.50 5.71
N GLN A 121 -9.71 4.45 5.06
CA GLN A 121 -9.75 4.62 3.60
C GLN A 121 -9.03 3.49 2.87
N VAL A 122 -7.91 2.98 3.42
CA VAL A 122 -7.24 1.76 2.93
C VAL A 122 -8.22 0.59 2.96
N GLY A 123 -8.86 0.33 4.10
CA GLY A 123 -9.83 -0.77 4.23
C GLY A 123 -11.04 -0.62 3.29
N GLU A 124 -11.52 0.59 3.06
CA GLU A 124 -12.60 0.84 2.10
C GLU A 124 -12.17 0.56 0.66
N LEU A 125 -10.98 1.00 0.26
CA LEU A 125 -10.48 0.73 -1.08
C LEU A 125 -10.26 -0.77 -1.31
N VAL A 126 -9.79 -1.50 -0.30
CA VAL A 126 -9.68 -2.97 -0.34
C VAL A 126 -11.04 -3.62 -0.56
N ARG A 127 -12.09 -3.19 0.16
CA ARG A 127 -13.44 -3.78 0.04
C ARG A 127 -14.06 -3.64 -1.35
N VAL A 128 -13.84 -2.50 -2.01
CA VAL A 128 -14.39 -2.23 -3.35
C VAL A 128 -13.53 -2.80 -4.48
N SER A 129 -12.27 -3.14 -4.20
CA SER A 129 -11.35 -3.73 -5.17
C SER A 129 -11.65 -5.23 -5.34
N ARG A 130 -12.67 -5.53 -6.14
CA ARG A 130 -13.07 -6.89 -6.51
C ARG A 130 -12.60 -7.21 -7.93
N PRO A 131 -12.38 -8.50 -8.28
CA PRO A 131 -12.01 -8.89 -9.64
C PRO A 131 -12.89 -8.19 -10.69
N PRO A 132 -12.28 -7.60 -11.74
CA PRO A 132 -10.87 -7.73 -12.15
C PRO A 132 -9.88 -6.80 -11.43
N GLN A 133 -10.32 -6.00 -10.47
CA GLN A 133 -9.46 -5.07 -9.74
C GLN A 133 -8.68 -5.78 -8.64
N ASP A 134 -7.36 -5.60 -8.65
CA ASP A 134 -6.45 -6.06 -7.61
C ASP A 134 -6.30 -4.97 -6.52
N PRO A 135 -6.60 -5.27 -5.24
CA PRO A 135 -6.39 -4.34 -4.13
C PRO A 135 -4.96 -3.77 -4.06
N ALA A 136 -3.92 -4.54 -4.38
CA ALA A 136 -2.54 -4.03 -4.36
C ALA A 136 -2.36 -2.91 -5.39
N LEU A 137 -2.91 -3.11 -6.59
CA LEU A 137 -2.88 -2.14 -7.67
C LEU A 137 -3.61 -0.84 -7.29
N THR A 138 -4.84 -0.96 -6.78
CA THR A 138 -5.69 0.20 -6.48
C THR A 138 -5.09 1.03 -5.35
N LEU A 139 -4.58 0.38 -4.30
CA LEU A 139 -3.87 1.04 -3.20
C LEU A 139 -2.62 1.77 -3.70
N ARG A 140 -1.80 1.13 -4.53
CA ARG A 140 -0.58 1.74 -5.11
C ARG A 140 -0.90 2.95 -5.98
N VAL A 141 -1.96 2.88 -6.80
CA VAL A 141 -2.41 4.02 -7.60
C VAL A 141 -2.89 5.16 -6.70
N ALA A 142 -3.71 4.88 -5.68
CA ALA A 142 -4.17 5.89 -4.74
C ALA A 142 -3.01 6.57 -3.99
N ALA A 143 -2.04 5.77 -3.51
CA ALA A 143 -0.84 6.25 -2.85
C ALA A 143 0.00 7.15 -3.78
N THR A 144 0.16 6.74 -5.04
CA THR A 144 0.90 7.52 -6.05
C THR A 144 0.23 8.85 -6.34
N LEU A 145 -1.10 8.87 -6.49
CA LEU A 145 -1.86 10.10 -6.67
C LEU A 145 -1.70 11.05 -5.48
N ALA A 146 -1.77 10.51 -4.26
CA ALA A 146 -1.57 11.29 -3.04
C ALA A 146 -0.14 11.85 -2.95
N ALA A 147 0.88 11.05 -3.28
CA ALA A 147 2.28 11.48 -3.36
C ALA A 147 2.52 12.55 -4.44
N LEU A 148 1.74 12.56 -5.53
CA LEU A 148 1.75 13.62 -6.54
C LEU A 148 1.07 14.92 -6.07
N GLY A 149 0.52 14.96 -4.86
CA GLY A 149 -0.14 16.13 -4.29
C GLY A 149 -1.65 16.18 -4.50
N VAL A 150 -2.28 15.09 -4.95
CA VAL A 150 -3.75 14.98 -4.91
C VAL A 150 -4.17 14.77 -3.45
N PRO A 151 -5.15 15.51 -2.90
CA PRO A 151 -5.62 15.26 -1.54
C PRO A 151 -6.07 13.80 -1.37
N ALA A 152 -5.68 13.14 -0.27
CA ALA A 152 -5.91 11.71 -0.05
C ALA A 152 -7.38 11.29 -0.29
N THR A 153 -8.34 12.06 0.23
CA THR A 153 -9.78 11.82 -0.01
C THR A 153 -10.16 11.89 -1.50
N GLN A 154 -9.58 12.82 -2.26
CA GLN A 154 -9.83 12.93 -3.70
C GLN A 154 -9.18 11.80 -4.48
N ALA A 155 -7.98 11.35 -4.08
CA ALA A 155 -7.31 10.22 -4.70
C ALA A 155 -8.14 8.93 -4.54
N ILE A 156 -8.66 8.68 -3.33
CA ILE A 156 -9.55 7.54 -3.07
C ILE A 156 -10.84 7.65 -3.88
N GLN A 157 -11.51 8.80 -3.87
CA GLN A 157 -12.75 9.01 -4.62
C GLN A 157 -12.56 8.83 -6.14
N LEU A 158 -11.42 9.27 -6.68
CA LEU A 158 -11.11 9.07 -8.09
C LEU A 158 -10.96 7.59 -8.43
N VAL A 159 -10.18 6.83 -7.64
CA VAL A 159 -9.97 5.40 -7.88
C VAL A 159 -11.29 4.63 -7.71
N GLN A 160 -12.06 4.91 -6.66
CA GLN A 160 -13.38 4.31 -6.45
C GLN A 160 -14.34 4.62 -7.60
N GLY A 161 -14.41 5.88 -8.04
CA GLY A 161 -15.25 6.28 -9.16
C GLY A 161 -14.90 5.57 -10.45
N MET A 162 -13.61 5.37 -10.73
CA MET A 162 -13.14 4.61 -11.89
C MET A 162 -13.53 3.12 -11.79
N ILE A 163 -13.42 2.52 -10.60
CA ILE A 163 -13.88 1.13 -10.35
C ILE A 163 -15.39 1.02 -10.56
N SER A 164 -16.18 1.92 -9.99
CA SER A 164 -17.64 1.94 -10.14
C SER A 164 -18.09 2.18 -11.59
N ALA A 165 -17.32 2.95 -12.36
CA ALA A 165 -17.54 3.16 -13.78
C ALA A 165 -17.09 1.96 -14.66
N GLY A 166 -16.64 0.85 -14.06
CA GLY A 166 -16.24 -0.35 -14.78
C GLY A 166 -14.94 -0.20 -15.58
N ARG A 167 -14.07 0.74 -15.20
CA ARG A 167 -12.80 0.98 -15.90
C ARG A 167 -11.82 -0.17 -15.67
N SER A 168 -10.98 -0.41 -16.67
CA SER A 168 -10.03 -1.52 -16.64
C SER A 168 -8.88 -1.27 -15.63
N PRO A 169 -8.18 -2.31 -15.16
CA PRO A 169 -6.98 -2.14 -14.34
C PRO A 169 -5.90 -1.27 -15.01
N SER A 170 -5.77 -1.35 -16.35
CA SER A 170 -4.84 -0.51 -17.12
C SER A 170 -5.27 0.97 -17.14
N ASP A 171 -6.58 1.27 -17.15
CA ASP A 171 -7.06 2.64 -17.01
C ASP A 171 -6.65 3.24 -15.65
N LEU A 172 -6.76 2.46 -14.57
CA LEU A 172 -6.34 2.89 -13.22
C LEU A 172 -4.84 3.15 -13.15
N LEU A 173 -4.03 2.24 -13.70
CA LEU A 173 -2.58 2.40 -13.81
C LEU A 173 -2.17 3.67 -14.57
N GLY A 174 -2.99 4.11 -15.52
CA GLY A 174 -2.75 5.34 -16.27
C GLY A 174 -3.06 6.63 -15.51
N LEU A 175 -3.76 6.58 -14.38
CA LEU A 175 -4.20 7.80 -13.66
C LEU A 175 -3.06 8.72 -13.22
N PRO A 176 -1.96 8.24 -12.60
CA PRO A 176 -0.85 9.12 -12.21
C PRO A 176 -0.26 9.88 -13.39
N GLY A 177 -0.05 9.20 -14.53
CA GLY A 177 0.46 9.83 -15.76
C GLY A 177 -0.49 10.87 -16.32
N GLN A 178 -1.81 10.64 -16.24
CA GLN A 178 -2.82 11.61 -16.67
C GLN A 178 -2.86 12.85 -15.75
N VAL A 179 -2.70 12.67 -14.43
CA VAL A 179 -2.57 13.78 -13.48
C VAL A 179 -1.32 14.60 -13.77
N GLN A 180 -0.17 13.94 -13.96
CA GLN A 180 1.09 14.60 -14.33
C GLN A 180 0.97 15.37 -15.65
N ALA A 181 0.30 14.80 -16.65
CA ALA A 181 0.04 15.48 -17.92
C ALA A 181 -0.87 16.71 -17.75
N GLY A 182 -1.86 16.66 -16.85
CA GLY A 182 -2.67 17.82 -16.47
C GLY A 182 -1.84 18.92 -15.80
N VAL A 183 -0.94 18.53 -14.90
CA VAL A 183 -0.01 19.44 -14.23
C VAL A 183 0.96 20.10 -15.20
N ALA A 184 1.49 19.34 -16.17
CA ALA A 184 2.33 19.89 -17.24
C ALA A 184 1.60 20.93 -18.11
N ARG A 185 0.26 20.89 -18.15
CA ARG A 185 -0.59 21.90 -18.83
C ARG A 185 -1.05 23.03 -17.91
N GLY A 186 -0.50 23.14 -16.69
CA GLY A 186 -0.74 24.23 -15.75
C GLY A 186 -1.86 24.01 -14.74
N ALA A 187 -2.46 22.81 -14.67
CA ALA A 187 -3.42 22.48 -13.60
C ALA A 187 -2.68 22.14 -12.29
N THR A 188 -3.34 22.30 -11.14
CA THR A 188 -2.87 21.65 -9.90
C THR A 188 -3.17 20.15 -9.94
N PRO A 189 -2.46 19.30 -9.16
CA PRO A 189 -2.77 17.87 -9.07
C PRO A 189 -4.25 17.60 -8.74
N ALA A 190 -4.81 18.37 -7.80
CA ALA A 190 -6.23 18.29 -7.42
C ALA A 190 -7.17 18.63 -8.60
N GLN A 191 -6.87 19.68 -9.36
CA GLN A 191 -7.67 20.07 -10.53
C GLN A 191 -7.61 19.00 -11.63
N ALA A 192 -6.42 18.44 -11.89
CA ALA A 192 -6.25 17.37 -12.86
C ALA A 192 -7.05 16.12 -12.44
N ALA A 193 -6.93 15.68 -11.19
CA ALA A 193 -7.70 14.56 -10.65
C ALA A 193 -9.22 14.80 -10.72
N ALA A 194 -9.69 16.00 -10.37
CA ALA A 194 -11.11 16.36 -10.47
C ALA A 194 -11.61 16.42 -11.93
N GLY A 195 -10.74 16.76 -12.89
CA GLY A 195 -11.03 16.63 -14.31
C GLY A 195 -11.27 15.18 -14.73
N LEU A 196 -10.39 14.27 -14.28
CA LEU A 196 -10.51 12.84 -14.55
C LEU A 196 -11.76 12.23 -13.92
N ALA A 197 -12.07 12.58 -12.67
CA ALA A 197 -13.27 12.10 -11.99
C ALA A 197 -14.56 12.48 -12.76
N ARG A 198 -14.63 13.72 -13.28
CA ARG A 198 -15.75 14.18 -14.11
C ARG A 198 -15.83 13.44 -15.45
N ALA A 199 -14.69 13.21 -16.10
CA ALA A 199 -14.63 12.49 -17.38
C ALA A 199 -15.04 11.02 -17.23
N ALA A 200 -14.82 10.42 -16.06
CA ALA A 200 -15.23 9.06 -15.73
C ALA A 200 -16.73 8.92 -15.38
N GLY A 201 -17.51 10.02 -15.39
CA GLY A 201 -18.90 10.03 -14.96
C GLY A 201 -19.08 10.06 -13.44
N GLY A 202 -18.03 10.34 -12.68
CA GLY A 202 -18.10 10.49 -11.23
C GLY A 202 -18.87 11.74 -10.79
N PRO A 203 -19.61 11.69 -9.67
CA PRO A 203 -20.24 12.88 -9.12
C PRO A 203 -19.14 13.90 -8.74
N PRO A 204 -19.34 15.20 -8.97
CA PRO A 204 -18.36 16.21 -8.57
C PRO A 204 -18.18 16.19 -7.04
N PRO A 205 -16.94 16.35 -6.54
CA PRO A 205 -16.68 16.32 -5.11
C PRO A 205 -17.48 17.42 -4.39
N GLY A 206 -18.19 17.03 -3.32
CA GLY A 206 -18.96 17.94 -2.46
C GLY A 206 -20.46 18.09 -2.76
N ARG A 207 -21.04 17.26 -3.63
CA ARG A 207 -22.47 17.33 -3.99
C ARG A 207 -23.31 16.32 -3.20
N ALA A 208 -24.28 16.81 -2.41
CA ALA A 208 -25.24 15.99 -1.68
C ALA A 208 -26.13 15.16 -2.64
N PRO A 209 -26.70 14.02 -2.20
CA PRO A 209 -27.43 13.08 -3.06
C PRO A 209 -28.61 13.69 -3.85
N ASP A 210 -29.21 14.77 -3.33
CA ASP A 210 -30.45 15.34 -3.88
C ASP A 210 -30.23 16.60 -4.75
N TRP A 211 -29.01 16.85 -5.21
CA TRP A 211 -28.75 18.04 -6.01
C TRP A 211 -29.25 17.88 -7.45
N VAL A 212 -30.14 18.78 -7.87
CA VAL A 212 -30.61 18.93 -9.25
C VAL A 212 -30.01 20.22 -9.85
N PRO A 213 -29.46 20.19 -11.09
CA PRO A 213 -28.93 21.39 -11.74
C PRO A 213 -29.94 22.54 -11.85
N PRO A 214 -29.50 23.81 -11.73
CA PRO A 214 -30.32 24.96 -12.12
C PRO A 214 -30.78 24.79 -13.57
N GLY A 215 -32.10 24.76 -13.80
CA GLY A 215 -32.72 24.52 -15.11
C GLY A 215 -33.36 23.13 -15.31
N GLN A 216 -33.10 22.15 -14.42
CA GLN A 216 -33.69 20.80 -14.47
C GLN A 216 -34.79 20.58 -13.40
N ARG A 217 -35.09 21.60 -12.58
CA ARG A 217 -36.25 21.56 -11.67
C ARG A 217 -37.53 21.65 -12.51
N LYS A 218 -38.24 20.53 -12.67
CA LYS A 218 -39.61 20.55 -13.22
C LYS A 218 -40.47 21.50 -12.36
N PRO A 219 -41.19 22.47 -12.96
CA PRO A 219 -42.11 23.30 -12.22
C PRO A 219 -43.16 22.41 -11.57
N ARG A 220 -43.35 22.58 -10.26
CA ARG A 220 -44.38 21.87 -9.51
C ARG A 220 -45.72 22.40 -9.98
N ASN A 221 -46.47 21.60 -10.73
CA ASN A 221 -47.72 22.02 -11.35
C ASN A 221 -48.74 22.36 -10.24
N PRO A 222 -49.24 23.60 -10.12
CA PRO A 222 -50.05 24.02 -8.98
C PRO A 222 -51.53 23.59 -9.07
N HIS A 223 -51.91 22.78 -10.06
CA HIS A 223 -53.28 22.32 -10.21
C HIS A 223 -53.36 20.80 -10.34
N LYS A 224 -53.55 20.13 -9.21
CA LYS A 224 -54.47 19.00 -9.12
C LYS A 224 -55.12 19.01 -7.73
N PRO A 225 -56.46 18.94 -7.64
CA PRO A 225 -57.17 18.79 -6.36
C PRO A 225 -56.87 17.43 -5.71
#